data_AF-A0A2D5YSL0-F1
#
_entry.id   AF-A0A2D5YSL0-F1
#
_cell.length_a   1.000
_cell.length_b   1.000
_cell.length_c   1.000
_cell.angle_alpha   90.00
_cell.angle_beta   90.00
_cell.angle_gamma   90.00
#
_symmetry.space_group_name_H-M   'P 1'
#
loop_
_entity.id
_entity.type
_entity.pdbx_description
1 polymer ?
#
loop_
_entity_poly.entity_id
_entity_poly.type
_entity_poly.pdbx_seq_one_letter_code
_entity_poly.pdbx_strand_id
1 'polypeptide(L)'
;MKVPGMRPKTSVIWLLCLAASMPVHAAGDDDVQRQYRDRFGKDVSAVKRTREFDDDLALIERMLDAAPAIEDAVLLDLVCQQIAKVGAKDPVGFQAAADALLLQADRDPTVRDQHEKRIISMYERHARRSRDAAKPAAAKALVNALVRLAQARRDLGDLDQAEDFYNRAKGRAEHDVPAASERILYALERIHAAQQLTAQLTTLTALNEATPNDPQTHQALFDLYFFKLDQPAKAAPYVELGGSPEARQYVPMIAAGLNTMPATDLIMVGDWYQMLSEQPETPDPVAMLRRAVSCYQHFLLAYRAADDVQTNAKLALRQMQIRLLEIGQPRRRELGWIDALAGVEVDRHGWWKRIEGDLISTLKSHQTSIAIPLRPTGGYHLRFWLTRDSVMGPVKILLPVADHEHGVAVEVGGPWCVIHGLGDKEIRGPENSAQFDPGVVHTLDIGVDIDRKSVGIQVDWDDSQVAAWDGDAKTLSHPLLLTKGTLGIVKSPFASLRVRAAEILIVSGELIGLGVD
;
A
#
# COMPACT_ATOMS: atom_id res chain seq x y z
N MET A 1 6.38 1.73 -70.62
CA MET A 1 7.05 2.88 -69.96
C MET A 1 6.14 3.38 -68.85
N LYS A 2 6.48 3.12 -67.58
CA LYS A 2 5.76 3.61 -66.40
C LYS A 2 6.56 4.76 -65.81
N VAL A 3 5.93 5.93 -65.66
CA VAL A 3 6.48 7.07 -64.93
C VAL A 3 6.17 6.89 -63.43
N PRO A 4 7.14 7.03 -62.52
CA PRO A 4 6.86 6.99 -61.09
C PRO A 4 6.47 8.37 -60.57
N GLY A 5 5.27 8.45 -59.98
CA GLY A 5 4.77 9.65 -59.30
C GLY A 5 5.48 9.89 -57.97
N MET A 6 6.28 10.96 -57.93
CA MET A 6 6.85 11.56 -56.73
C MET A 6 5.72 12.12 -55.85
N ARG A 7 5.57 11.62 -54.61
CA ARG A 7 4.75 12.27 -53.59
C ARG A 7 5.62 13.30 -52.83
N PRO A 8 5.12 14.53 -52.60
CA PRO A 8 5.88 15.54 -51.86
C PRO A 8 5.92 15.18 -50.37
N LYS A 9 7.11 15.23 -49.77
CA LYS A 9 7.30 15.18 -48.32
C LYS A 9 6.99 16.57 -47.75
N THR A 10 5.78 16.76 -47.22
CA THR A 10 5.45 17.93 -46.40
C THR A 10 6.11 17.77 -45.03
N SER A 11 7.24 18.45 -44.84
CA SER A 11 7.85 18.66 -43.52
C SER A 11 7.00 19.70 -42.78
N VAL A 12 6.18 19.24 -41.83
CA VAL A 12 5.44 20.13 -40.92
C VAL A 12 6.38 20.51 -39.78
N ILE A 13 6.97 21.70 -39.86
CA ILE A 13 7.68 22.35 -38.76
C ILE A 13 6.60 22.97 -37.85
N TRP A 14 6.35 22.36 -36.69
CA TRP A 14 5.64 23.03 -35.60
C TRP A 14 6.66 23.75 -34.72
N LEU A 15 6.70 25.07 -34.83
CA LEU A 15 7.46 25.94 -33.92
C LEU A 15 6.54 27.04 -33.39
N LEU A 16 6.42 27.06 -32.06
CA LEU A 16 6.06 28.15 -31.14
C LEU A 16 5.07 29.24 -31.59
N CYS A 17 3.96 29.34 -30.85
CA CYS A 17 3.55 30.58 -30.18
C CYS A 17 2.51 30.25 -29.09
N LEU A 18 2.91 30.28 -27.82
CA LEU A 18 1.99 30.40 -26.69
C LEU A 18 2.73 31.08 -25.54
N ALA A 19 2.71 32.41 -25.60
CA ALA A 19 2.96 33.31 -24.50
C ALA A 19 1.68 34.10 -24.23
N ALA A 20 1.51 34.50 -22.96
CA ALA A 20 0.38 35.21 -22.34
C ALA A 20 -0.81 34.31 -21.98
N SER A 21 -1.25 34.20 -20.72
CA SER A 21 -1.39 35.29 -19.73
C SER A 21 -1.49 34.72 -18.31
N MET A 22 -0.70 35.24 -17.37
CA MET A 22 -0.96 35.13 -15.93
C MET A 22 -0.64 36.47 -15.24
N PRO A 23 -1.41 36.88 -14.22
CA PRO A 23 -1.27 38.16 -13.54
C PRO A 23 -0.01 38.21 -12.69
N VAL A 24 0.68 39.34 -12.79
CA VAL A 24 2.00 39.63 -12.23
C VAL A 24 1.92 39.83 -10.70
N HIS A 25 2.54 38.94 -9.92
CA HIS A 25 2.88 39.17 -8.50
C HIS A 25 4.39 39.49 -8.40
N ALA A 26 4.74 40.73 -8.75
CA ALA A 26 6.04 41.09 -9.34
C ALA A 26 7.32 41.11 -8.46
N ALA A 27 7.30 40.72 -7.18
CA ALA A 27 8.50 40.82 -6.33
C ALA A 27 9.03 39.48 -5.79
N GLY A 28 8.17 38.47 -5.63
CA GLY A 28 8.59 37.12 -5.25
C GLY A 28 8.97 36.23 -6.44
N ASP A 29 8.39 36.50 -7.61
CA ASP A 29 8.54 35.64 -8.80
C ASP A 29 9.99 35.59 -9.33
N ASP A 30 10.74 36.69 -9.25
CA ASP A 30 12.10 36.77 -9.77
C ASP A 30 13.09 35.89 -8.98
N ASP A 31 12.91 35.77 -7.67
CA ASP A 31 13.77 34.92 -6.84
C ASP A 31 13.44 33.43 -7.06
N VAL A 32 12.16 33.07 -7.11
CA VAL A 32 11.73 31.69 -7.41
C VAL A 32 12.21 31.24 -8.79
N GLN A 33 12.11 32.10 -9.80
CA GLN A 33 12.61 31.82 -11.15
C GLN A 33 14.14 31.67 -11.17
N ARG A 34 14.86 32.45 -10.35
CA ARG A 34 16.31 32.32 -10.20
C ARG A 34 16.67 30.99 -9.55
N GLN A 35 16.05 30.64 -8.42
CA GLN A 35 16.26 29.37 -7.74
C GLN A 35 15.96 28.16 -8.65
N TYR A 36 14.87 28.21 -9.41
CA TYR A 36 14.54 27.18 -10.40
C TYR A 36 15.61 27.07 -11.49
N ARG A 37 16.05 28.20 -12.04
CA ARG A 37 17.07 28.25 -13.09
C ARG A 37 18.43 27.76 -12.59
N ASP A 38 18.79 28.10 -11.37
CA ASP A 38 20.06 27.67 -10.76
C ASP A 38 20.07 26.16 -10.53
N ARG A 39 18.94 25.57 -10.14
CA ARG A 39 18.81 24.11 -9.93
C ARG A 39 18.69 23.31 -11.22
N PHE A 40 17.88 23.77 -12.17
CA PHE A 40 17.47 22.96 -13.33
C PHE A 40 17.76 23.59 -14.70
N GLY A 41 18.22 24.84 -14.75
CA GLY A 41 18.34 25.61 -16.00
C GLY A 41 19.30 25.00 -17.02
N LYS A 42 20.33 24.27 -16.57
CA LYS A 42 21.26 23.53 -17.45
C LYS A 42 20.55 22.39 -18.18
N ASP A 43 19.73 21.62 -17.48
CA ASP A 43 19.01 20.47 -18.03
C ASP A 43 17.83 20.92 -18.91
N VAL A 44 17.10 21.96 -18.49
CA VAL A 44 16.08 22.62 -19.33
C VAL A 44 16.70 23.12 -20.64
N SER A 45 17.93 23.63 -20.60
CA SER A 45 18.67 24.04 -21.80
C SER A 45 19.16 22.87 -22.64
N ALA A 46 19.41 21.69 -22.05
CA ALA A 46 19.74 20.47 -22.79
C ALA A 46 18.51 19.94 -23.54
N VAL A 47 17.39 19.77 -22.84
CA VAL A 47 16.08 19.42 -23.39
C VAL A 47 15.65 20.31 -24.57
N LYS A 48 15.91 21.62 -24.49
CA LYS A 48 15.58 22.55 -25.60
C LYS A 48 16.45 22.36 -26.84
N ARG A 49 17.66 21.82 -26.71
CA ARG A 49 18.62 21.63 -27.81
C ARG A 49 18.38 20.33 -28.56
N THR A 50 17.86 19.33 -27.87
CA THR A 50 17.58 18.01 -28.45
C THR A 50 16.09 17.88 -28.80
N ARG A 51 15.75 16.91 -29.64
CA ARG A 51 14.36 16.53 -29.94
C ARG A 51 14.01 15.17 -29.33
N GLU A 52 14.92 14.63 -28.53
CA GLU A 52 14.85 13.28 -27.99
C GLU A 52 14.11 13.32 -26.65
N PHE A 53 13.22 12.36 -26.44
CA PHE A 53 12.42 12.30 -25.22
C PHE A 53 13.24 11.79 -24.02
N ASP A 54 14.40 11.18 -24.25
CA ASP A 54 15.28 10.68 -23.19
C ASP A 54 15.81 11.83 -22.31
N ASP A 55 16.14 12.99 -22.91
CA ASP A 55 16.52 14.19 -22.15
C ASP A 55 15.32 14.78 -21.37
N ASP A 56 14.11 14.71 -21.96
CA ASP A 56 12.87 15.12 -21.29
C ASP A 56 12.64 14.26 -20.04
N LEU A 57 12.84 12.93 -20.15
CA LEU A 57 12.71 11.98 -19.05
C LEU A 57 13.76 12.19 -17.95
N ALA A 58 15.03 12.35 -18.33
CA ALA A 58 16.10 12.62 -17.36
C ALA A 58 15.87 13.93 -16.58
N LEU A 59 15.33 14.95 -17.24
CA LEU A 59 14.92 16.19 -16.59
C LEU A 59 13.77 15.97 -15.61
N ILE A 60 12.73 15.26 -16.04
CA ILE A 60 11.55 14.95 -15.22
C ILE A 60 11.96 14.18 -13.95
N GLU A 61 12.78 13.14 -14.10
CA GLU A 61 13.26 12.31 -12.99
C GLU A 61 14.02 13.16 -11.97
N ARG A 62 14.98 13.98 -12.43
CA ARG A 62 15.72 14.88 -11.54
C ARG A 62 14.82 15.89 -10.82
N MET A 63 13.80 16.42 -11.49
CA MET A 63 12.85 17.35 -10.88
C MET A 63 11.96 16.66 -9.84
N LEU A 64 11.45 15.47 -10.15
CA LEU A 64 10.63 14.68 -9.23
C LEU A 64 11.41 14.25 -7.98
N ASP A 65 12.65 13.80 -8.15
CA ASP A 65 13.53 13.44 -7.04
C ASP A 65 13.78 14.62 -6.09
N ALA A 66 13.90 15.83 -6.63
CA ALA A 66 14.14 17.03 -5.85
C ALA A 66 12.88 17.61 -5.21
N ALA A 67 11.71 17.43 -5.82
CA ALA A 67 10.47 18.10 -5.44
C ALA A 67 10.06 17.91 -3.96
N PRO A 68 10.11 16.70 -3.36
CA PRO A 68 9.73 16.51 -1.95
C PRO A 68 10.57 17.32 -0.96
N ALA A 69 11.79 17.70 -1.31
CA ALA A 69 12.71 18.47 -0.45
C ALA A 69 12.57 20.00 -0.63
N ILE A 70 11.66 20.47 -1.48
CA ILE A 70 11.43 21.90 -1.70
C ILE A 70 10.42 22.41 -0.66
N GLU A 71 10.90 23.25 0.26
CA GLU A 71 10.05 23.88 1.30
C GLU A 71 9.26 25.08 0.76
N ASP A 72 9.81 25.82 -0.20
CA ASP A 72 9.15 26.96 -0.84
C ASP A 72 8.00 26.46 -1.73
N ALA A 73 6.76 26.74 -1.32
CA ALA A 73 5.57 26.29 -2.01
C ALA A 73 5.44 26.83 -3.44
N VAL A 74 5.93 28.05 -3.71
CA VAL A 74 5.87 28.68 -5.05
C VAL A 74 6.90 28.03 -5.97
N LEU A 75 8.09 27.73 -5.46
CA LEU A 75 9.10 26.97 -6.22
C LEU A 75 8.64 25.54 -6.50
N LEU A 76 8.04 24.86 -5.52
CA LEU A 76 7.50 23.51 -5.70
C LEU A 76 6.40 23.49 -6.76
N ASP A 77 5.47 24.44 -6.72
CA ASP A 77 4.44 24.61 -7.75
C ASP A 77 5.06 24.79 -9.14
N LEU A 78 6.05 25.68 -9.28
CA LEU A 78 6.75 25.87 -10.56
C LEU A 78 7.42 24.57 -11.04
N VAL A 79 8.09 23.81 -10.16
CA VAL A 79 8.72 22.53 -10.50
C VAL A 79 7.67 21.51 -10.95
N CYS A 80 6.59 21.34 -10.20
CA CYS A 80 5.50 20.41 -10.53
C CYS A 80 4.83 20.76 -11.86
N GLN A 81 4.57 22.05 -12.11
CA GLN A 81 4.00 22.51 -13.38
C GLN A 81 4.93 22.21 -14.57
N GLN A 82 6.25 22.33 -14.41
CA GLN A 82 7.20 22.00 -15.46
C GLN A 82 7.29 20.49 -15.71
N ILE A 83 7.33 19.67 -14.65
CA ILE A 83 7.24 18.21 -14.78
C ILE A 83 5.97 17.83 -15.54
N ALA A 84 4.81 18.33 -15.11
CA ALA A 84 3.53 18.04 -15.75
C ALA A 84 3.50 18.49 -17.22
N LYS A 85 4.10 19.65 -17.54
CA LYS A 85 4.17 20.17 -18.90
C LYS A 85 5.07 19.34 -19.81
N VAL A 86 6.23 18.90 -19.32
CA VAL A 86 7.18 18.11 -20.11
C VAL A 86 6.68 16.67 -20.23
N GLY A 87 6.27 16.05 -19.12
CA GLY A 87 5.81 14.66 -19.07
C GLY A 87 4.52 14.41 -19.85
N ALA A 88 3.61 15.39 -19.95
CA ALA A 88 2.37 15.23 -20.72
C ALA A 88 2.56 15.19 -22.26
N LYS A 89 3.79 15.35 -22.77
CA LYS A 89 4.06 15.29 -24.21
C LYS A 89 4.12 13.86 -24.76
N ASP A 90 4.52 12.89 -23.95
CA ASP A 90 4.75 11.51 -24.36
C ASP A 90 4.20 10.54 -23.30
N PRO A 91 3.60 9.39 -23.70
CA PRO A 91 3.02 8.43 -22.77
C PRO A 91 3.95 7.95 -21.66
N VAL A 92 5.26 7.83 -21.92
CA VAL A 92 6.23 7.37 -20.91
C VAL A 92 6.36 8.39 -19.76
N GLY A 93 6.14 9.68 -20.02
CA GLY A 93 6.17 10.75 -19.02
C GLY A 93 4.85 10.99 -18.27
N PHE A 94 3.77 10.26 -18.60
CA PHE A 94 2.44 10.53 -18.03
C PHE A 94 2.37 10.25 -16.53
N GLN A 95 3.01 9.18 -16.09
CA GLN A 95 3.03 8.81 -14.68
C GLN A 95 3.69 9.92 -13.85
N ALA A 96 4.87 10.36 -14.29
CA ALA A 96 5.58 11.47 -13.68
C ALA A 96 4.79 12.79 -13.67
N ALA A 97 4.10 13.10 -14.78
CA ALA A 97 3.22 14.26 -14.84
C ALA A 97 2.06 14.16 -13.84
N ALA A 98 1.46 12.97 -13.68
CA ALA A 98 0.41 12.73 -12.70
C ALA A 98 0.93 12.82 -11.25
N ASP A 99 2.11 12.29 -10.98
CA ASP A 99 2.77 12.38 -9.67
C ASP A 99 3.03 13.83 -9.26
N ALA A 100 3.54 14.66 -10.17
CA ALA A 100 3.75 16.08 -9.92
C ALA A 100 2.44 16.83 -9.62
N LEU A 101 1.38 16.53 -10.37
CA LEU A 101 0.06 17.14 -10.18
C LEU A 101 -0.58 16.72 -8.84
N LEU A 102 -0.41 15.46 -8.44
CA LEU A 102 -0.89 14.96 -7.15
C LEU A 102 -0.08 15.56 -5.99
N LEU A 103 1.25 15.63 -6.10
CA LEU A 103 2.10 16.27 -5.10
C LEU A 103 1.70 17.73 -4.87
N GLN A 104 1.35 18.45 -5.94
CA GLN A 104 0.84 19.81 -5.83
C GLN A 104 -0.53 19.85 -5.12
N ALA A 105 -1.44 18.93 -5.45
CA ALA A 105 -2.76 18.82 -4.83
C ALA A 105 -2.72 18.39 -3.34
N ASP A 106 -1.68 17.67 -2.93
CA ASP A 106 -1.45 17.31 -1.52
C ASP A 106 -0.98 18.52 -0.71
N ARG A 107 -0.25 19.46 -1.33
CA ARG A 107 0.18 20.73 -0.71
C ARG A 107 -0.92 21.78 -0.69
N ASP A 108 -1.69 21.86 -1.77
CA ASP A 108 -2.84 22.75 -1.89
C ASP A 108 -4.08 21.94 -2.31
N PRO A 109 -4.92 21.51 -1.33
CA PRO A 109 -6.14 20.77 -1.62
C PRO A 109 -7.14 21.52 -2.50
N THR A 110 -7.06 22.86 -2.60
CA THR A 110 -8.02 23.66 -3.38
C THR A 110 -7.88 23.45 -4.89
N VAL A 111 -6.71 23.03 -5.37
CA VAL A 111 -6.45 22.74 -6.79
C VAL A 111 -6.61 21.26 -7.16
N ARG A 112 -6.94 20.39 -6.20
CA ARG A 112 -6.99 18.92 -6.39
C ARG A 112 -7.91 18.51 -7.53
N ASP A 113 -9.18 18.94 -7.50
CA ASP A 113 -10.17 18.60 -8.52
C ASP A 113 -9.71 18.98 -9.94
N GLN A 114 -9.06 20.14 -10.06
CA GLN A 114 -8.53 20.62 -11.34
C GLN A 114 -7.41 19.71 -11.83
N HIS A 115 -6.48 19.34 -10.95
CA HIS A 115 -5.34 18.49 -11.27
C HIS A 115 -5.75 17.06 -11.60
N GLU A 116 -6.67 16.47 -10.85
CA GLU A 116 -7.23 15.14 -11.15
C GLU A 116 -7.92 15.11 -12.52
N LYS A 117 -8.71 16.14 -12.86
CA LYS A 117 -9.30 16.28 -14.20
C LYS A 117 -8.23 16.36 -15.30
N ARG A 118 -7.11 17.06 -15.05
CA ARG A 118 -5.97 17.13 -15.99
C ARG A 118 -5.31 15.77 -16.17
N ILE A 119 -5.08 15.03 -15.08
CA ILE A 119 -4.52 13.67 -15.10
C ILE A 119 -5.40 12.77 -15.96
N ILE A 120 -6.71 12.74 -15.70
CA ILE A 120 -7.61 11.86 -16.44
C ILE A 120 -7.71 12.27 -17.92
N SER A 121 -7.81 13.58 -18.21
CA SER A 121 -7.84 14.08 -19.59
C SER A 121 -6.59 13.67 -20.39
N MET A 122 -5.42 13.65 -19.74
CA MET A 122 -4.16 13.21 -20.33
C MET A 122 -4.21 11.72 -20.71
N TYR A 123 -4.55 10.83 -19.76
CA TYR A 123 -4.64 9.39 -20.02
C TYR A 123 -5.78 9.02 -21.00
N GLU A 124 -6.96 9.66 -20.90
CA GLU A 124 -8.05 9.45 -21.84
C GLU A 124 -7.66 9.84 -23.27
N ARG A 125 -6.91 10.94 -23.44
CA ARG A 125 -6.41 11.37 -24.74
C ARG A 125 -5.45 10.33 -25.33
N HIS A 126 -4.56 9.77 -24.52
CA HIS A 126 -3.64 8.72 -24.97
C HIS A 126 -4.36 7.43 -25.33
N ALA A 127 -5.27 6.95 -24.47
CA ALA A 127 -6.09 5.77 -24.76
C ALA A 127 -6.89 5.93 -26.06
N ARG A 128 -7.47 7.11 -26.29
CA ARG A 128 -8.24 7.42 -27.51
C ARG A 128 -7.38 7.49 -28.77
N ARG A 129 -6.15 8.00 -28.67
CA ARG A 129 -5.22 8.15 -29.82
C ARG A 129 -4.48 6.87 -30.15
N SER A 130 -4.31 5.99 -29.17
CA SER A 130 -3.64 4.70 -29.36
C SER A 130 -4.43 3.81 -30.33
N ARG A 131 -3.70 3.00 -31.08
CA ARG A 131 -4.22 2.08 -32.11
C ARG A 131 -3.58 0.71 -31.94
N ASP A 132 -4.25 -0.30 -32.48
CA ASP A 132 -3.72 -1.65 -32.62
C ASP A 132 -3.09 -2.18 -31.32
N ALA A 133 -1.85 -2.64 -31.39
CA ALA A 133 -1.11 -3.24 -30.27
C ALA A 133 -0.89 -2.30 -29.08
N ALA A 134 -0.91 -0.98 -29.27
CA ALA A 134 -0.71 -0.01 -28.18
C ALA A 134 -1.98 0.28 -27.38
N LYS A 135 -3.17 -0.04 -27.93
CA LYS A 135 -4.46 0.28 -27.31
C LYS A 135 -4.64 -0.38 -25.92
N PRO A 136 -4.34 -1.69 -25.72
CA PRO A 136 -4.51 -2.33 -24.41
C PRO A 136 -3.61 -1.71 -23.33
N ALA A 137 -2.35 -1.39 -23.66
CA ALA A 137 -1.42 -0.75 -22.71
C ALA A 137 -1.91 0.64 -22.30
N ALA A 138 -2.39 1.45 -23.25
CA ALA A 138 -2.94 2.77 -22.97
C ALA A 138 -4.22 2.70 -22.12
N ALA A 139 -5.08 1.70 -22.35
CA ALA A 139 -6.27 1.47 -21.55
C ALA A 139 -5.92 1.01 -20.12
N LYS A 140 -4.95 0.10 -19.96
CA LYS A 140 -4.40 -0.29 -18.65
C LYS A 140 -3.86 0.91 -17.87
N ALA A 141 -3.11 1.79 -18.54
CA ALA A 141 -2.60 3.00 -17.92
C ALA A 141 -3.73 3.94 -17.41
N LEU A 142 -4.80 4.11 -18.19
CA LEU A 142 -5.98 4.87 -17.76
C LEU A 142 -6.71 4.22 -16.58
N VAL A 143 -6.92 2.90 -16.60
CA VAL A 143 -7.55 2.15 -15.49
C VAL A 143 -6.73 2.33 -14.21
N ASN A 144 -5.41 2.16 -14.28
CA ASN A 144 -4.52 2.33 -13.14
C ASN A 144 -4.56 3.75 -12.58
N ALA A 145 -4.58 4.78 -13.44
CA ALA A 145 -4.70 6.16 -13.02
C ALA A 145 -6.04 6.41 -12.28
N LEU A 146 -7.16 5.92 -12.81
CA LEU A 146 -8.47 6.04 -12.16
C LEU A 146 -8.51 5.32 -10.80
N VAL A 147 -8.00 4.09 -10.72
CA VAL A 147 -7.93 3.32 -9.46
C VAL A 147 -7.10 4.08 -8.42
N ARG A 148 -5.96 4.65 -8.82
CA ARG A 148 -5.12 5.43 -7.91
C ARG A 148 -5.83 6.69 -7.40
N LEU A 149 -6.52 7.42 -8.28
CA LEU A 149 -7.31 8.58 -7.87
C LEU A 149 -8.45 8.18 -6.92
N ALA A 150 -9.10 7.05 -7.19
CA ALA A 150 -10.14 6.51 -6.34
C ALA A 150 -9.63 6.18 -4.93
N GLN A 151 -8.45 5.54 -4.84
CA GLN A 151 -7.79 5.26 -3.57
C GLN A 151 -7.46 6.54 -2.82
N ALA A 152 -6.86 7.53 -3.49
CA ALA A 152 -6.53 8.81 -2.88
C ALA A 152 -7.78 9.54 -2.32
N ARG A 153 -8.91 9.51 -3.04
CA ARG A 153 -10.18 10.07 -2.57
C ARG A 153 -10.76 9.31 -1.38
N ARG A 154 -10.72 7.98 -1.43
CA ARG A 154 -11.17 7.13 -0.32
C ARG A 154 -10.36 7.40 0.94
N ASP A 155 -9.04 7.54 0.83
CA ASP A 155 -8.16 7.76 1.97
C ASP A 155 -8.36 9.17 2.59
N LEU A 156 -8.87 10.13 1.80
CA LEU A 156 -9.35 11.43 2.27
C LEU A 156 -10.77 11.41 2.85
N GLY A 157 -11.47 10.27 2.81
CA GLY A 157 -12.87 10.14 3.22
C GLY A 157 -13.90 10.64 2.20
N ASP A 158 -13.46 11.06 1.01
CA ASP A 158 -14.33 11.47 -0.11
C ASP A 158 -14.82 10.23 -0.87
N LEU A 159 -15.73 9.49 -0.23
CA LEU A 159 -16.22 8.20 -0.73
C LEU A 159 -16.99 8.33 -2.06
N ASP A 160 -17.66 9.45 -2.29
CA ASP A 160 -18.46 9.68 -3.50
C ASP A 160 -17.57 9.87 -4.74
N GLN A 161 -16.51 10.69 -4.65
CA GLN A 161 -15.53 10.81 -5.73
C GLN A 161 -14.74 9.52 -5.94
N ALA A 162 -14.42 8.80 -4.86
CA ALA A 162 -13.78 7.50 -4.95
C ALA A 162 -14.65 6.51 -5.75
N GLU A 163 -15.96 6.49 -5.48
CA GLU A 163 -16.93 5.68 -6.20
C GLU A 163 -16.99 6.04 -7.70
N ASP A 164 -17.06 7.34 -8.05
CA ASP A 164 -17.05 7.79 -9.45
C ASP A 164 -15.82 7.26 -10.20
N PHE A 165 -14.64 7.43 -9.62
CA PHE A 165 -13.41 6.96 -10.24
C PHE A 165 -13.36 5.43 -10.39
N TYR A 166 -13.80 4.67 -9.39
CA TYR A 166 -13.88 3.22 -9.51
C TYR A 166 -14.92 2.76 -10.54
N ASN A 167 -16.09 3.39 -10.62
CA ASN A 167 -17.10 3.07 -11.64
C ASN A 167 -16.57 3.36 -13.06
N ARG A 168 -15.85 4.47 -13.24
CA ARG A 168 -15.18 4.79 -14.50
C ARG A 168 -14.07 3.79 -14.82
N ALA A 169 -13.30 3.36 -13.83
CA ALA A 169 -12.27 2.33 -13.99
C ALA A 169 -12.91 0.99 -14.39
N LYS A 170 -14.00 0.58 -13.73
CA LYS A 170 -14.75 -0.65 -14.00
C LYS A 170 -15.23 -0.70 -15.45
N GLY A 171 -15.88 0.37 -15.93
CA GLY A 171 -16.39 0.42 -17.31
C GLY A 171 -15.30 0.32 -18.38
N ARG A 172 -14.04 0.60 -18.04
CA ARG A 172 -12.87 0.36 -18.91
C ARG A 172 -12.29 -1.04 -18.72
N ALA A 173 -12.15 -1.49 -17.47
CA ALA A 173 -11.55 -2.77 -17.11
C ALA A 173 -12.32 -3.96 -17.67
N GLU A 174 -13.66 -3.91 -17.69
CA GLU A 174 -14.51 -5.00 -18.21
C GLU A 174 -14.16 -5.42 -19.66
N HIS A 175 -13.67 -4.48 -20.48
CA HIS A 175 -13.32 -4.74 -21.87
C HIS A 175 -11.82 -4.80 -22.12
N ASP A 176 -11.06 -3.87 -21.55
CA ASP A 176 -9.67 -3.66 -21.93
C ASP A 176 -8.69 -4.29 -20.93
N VAL A 177 -9.09 -4.55 -19.67
CA VAL A 177 -8.23 -5.07 -18.60
C VAL A 177 -9.00 -6.01 -17.64
N PRO A 178 -9.50 -7.18 -18.11
CA PRO A 178 -10.42 -8.00 -17.30
C PRO A 178 -9.85 -8.45 -15.94
N ALA A 179 -8.53 -8.63 -15.84
CA ALA A 179 -7.86 -8.98 -14.59
C ALA A 179 -8.05 -7.93 -13.47
N ALA A 180 -8.26 -6.65 -13.82
CA ALA A 180 -8.49 -5.60 -12.84
C ALA A 180 -9.95 -5.52 -12.36
N SER A 181 -10.91 -6.09 -13.10
CA SER A 181 -12.35 -5.92 -12.84
C SER A 181 -12.78 -6.48 -11.49
N GLU A 182 -12.30 -7.66 -11.11
CA GLU A 182 -12.64 -8.28 -9.81
C GLU A 182 -12.17 -7.41 -8.64
N ARG A 183 -10.94 -6.87 -8.73
CA ARG A 183 -10.38 -5.98 -7.71
C ARG A 183 -11.15 -4.66 -7.59
N ILE A 184 -11.58 -4.10 -8.73
CA ILE A 184 -12.38 -2.86 -8.76
C ILE A 184 -13.77 -3.10 -8.15
N LEU A 185 -14.42 -4.23 -8.48
CA LEU A 185 -15.72 -4.60 -7.90
C LEU A 185 -15.62 -4.73 -6.38
N TYR A 186 -14.61 -5.45 -5.89
CA TYR A 186 -14.36 -5.58 -4.47
C TYR A 186 -14.12 -4.21 -3.79
N ALA A 187 -13.40 -3.30 -4.44
CA ALA A 187 -13.19 -1.95 -3.92
C ALA A 187 -14.49 -1.13 -3.86
N LEU A 188 -15.37 -1.25 -4.87
CA LEU A 188 -16.68 -0.62 -4.89
C LEU A 188 -17.58 -1.13 -3.77
N GLU A 189 -17.63 -2.45 -3.55
CA GLU A 189 -18.41 -3.04 -2.44
C GLU A 189 -17.98 -2.46 -1.09
N ARG A 190 -16.67 -2.28 -0.88
CA ARG A 190 -16.14 -1.65 0.33
C ARG A 190 -16.52 -0.16 0.46
N ILE A 191 -16.54 0.58 -0.65
CA ILE A 191 -17.00 1.98 -0.65
C ILE A 191 -18.48 2.07 -0.31
N HIS A 192 -19.32 1.23 -0.92
CA HIS A 192 -20.75 1.20 -0.64
C HIS A 192 -21.03 0.86 0.82
N ALA A 193 -20.32 -0.12 1.38
CA ALA A 193 -20.40 -0.43 2.81
C ALA A 193 -20.00 0.78 3.67
N ALA A 194 -18.92 1.49 3.32
CA ALA A 194 -18.48 2.68 4.05
C ALA A 194 -19.46 3.86 3.94
N GLN A 195 -20.06 4.10 2.78
CA GLN A 195 -21.10 5.12 2.58
C GLN A 195 -22.34 4.81 3.42
N GLN A 196 -22.77 3.54 3.46
CA GLN A 196 -23.90 3.11 4.30
C GLN A 196 -23.63 3.38 5.78
N LEU A 197 -22.45 3.04 6.28
CA LEU A 197 -22.05 3.33 7.67
C LEU A 197 -21.99 4.83 7.95
N THR A 198 -21.50 5.63 7.00
CA THR A 198 -21.44 7.10 7.12
C THR A 198 -22.84 7.73 7.16
N ALA A 199 -23.76 7.25 6.33
CA ALA A 199 -25.15 7.69 6.32
C ALA A 199 -25.89 7.32 7.62
N GLN A 200 -25.68 6.09 8.11
CA GLN A 200 -26.20 5.66 9.41
C GLN A 200 -25.66 6.54 10.54
N LEU A 201 -24.35 6.80 10.54
CA LEU A 201 -23.72 7.63 11.56
C LEU A 201 -24.30 9.06 11.56
N THR A 202 -24.44 9.66 10.37
CA THR A 202 -25.03 11.00 10.21
C THR A 202 -26.46 11.05 10.74
N THR A 203 -27.25 10.02 10.45
CA THR A 203 -28.64 9.93 10.92
C THR A 203 -28.73 9.79 12.44
N LEU A 204 -27.94 8.88 13.02
CA LEU A 204 -27.95 8.63 14.47
C LEU A 204 -27.37 9.80 15.27
N THR A 205 -26.35 10.49 14.74
CA THR A 205 -25.80 11.69 15.40
C THR A 205 -26.81 12.82 15.41
N ALA A 206 -27.50 13.09 14.30
CA ALA A 206 -28.58 14.07 14.26
C ALA A 206 -29.75 13.70 15.21
N LEU A 207 -30.10 12.42 15.32
CA LEU A 207 -31.12 11.96 16.26
C LEU A 207 -30.68 12.17 17.72
N ASN A 208 -29.42 11.89 18.04
CA ASN A 208 -28.86 12.09 19.37
C ASN A 208 -28.81 13.58 19.76
N GLU A 209 -28.56 14.47 18.81
CA GLU A 209 -28.63 15.91 19.03
C GLU A 209 -30.07 16.38 19.27
N ALA A 210 -31.05 15.83 18.55
CA ALA A 210 -32.46 16.18 18.71
C ALA A 210 -33.08 15.65 20.02
N THR A 211 -32.68 14.44 20.44
CA THR A 211 -33.13 13.80 21.68
C THR A 211 -31.94 13.27 22.49
N PRO A 212 -31.21 14.16 23.20
CA PRO A 212 -30.09 13.74 24.03
C PRO A 212 -30.57 12.82 25.15
N ASN A 213 -29.86 11.71 25.37
CA ASN A 213 -30.19 10.64 26.33
C ASN A 213 -31.30 9.66 25.93
N ASP A 214 -31.69 9.60 24.66
CA ASP A 214 -32.51 8.47 24.19
C ASP A 214 -31.69 7.16 24.23
N PRO A 215 -32.07 6.16 25.06
CA PRO A 215 -31.29 4.94 25.21
C PRO A 215 -31.16 4.15 23.90
N GLN A 216 -32.17 4.18 23.04
CA GLN A 216 -32.15 3.46 21.75
C GLN A 216 -31.11 4.07 20.79
N THR A 217 -31.08 5.40 20.71
CA THR A 217 -30.08 6.12 19.91
C THR A 217 -28.67 5.91 20.45
N HIS A 218 -28.47 5.94 21.76
CA HIS A 218 -27.18 5.65 22.39
C HIS A 218 -26.74 4.19 22.12
N GLN A 219 -27.65 3.23 22.20
CA GLN A 219 -27.36 1.83 21.85
C GLN A 219 -26.94 1.70 20.38
N ALA A 220 -27.68 2.32 19.46
CA ALA A 220 -27.36 2.26 18.04
C ALA A 220 -26.00 2.93 17.72
N LEU A 221 -25.70 4.07 18.36
CA LEU A 221 -24.39 4.73 18.22
C LEU A 221 -23.27 3.90 18.84
N PHE A 222 -23.50 3.29 20.01
CA PHE A 222 -22.58 2.35 20.63
C PHE A 222 -22.27 1.19 19.69
N ASP A 223 -23.29 0.51 19.17
CA ASP A 223 -23.13 -0.65 18.30
C ASP A 223 -22.42 -0.29 16.99
N LEU A 224 -22.78 0.85 16.38
CA LEU A 224 -22.15 1.35 15.16
C LEU A 224 -20.67 1.67 15.38
N TYR A 225 -20.32 2.40 16.44
CA TYR A 225 -18.93 2.74 16.72
C TYR A 225 -18.11 1.53 17.17
N PHE A 226 -18.65 0.69 18.04
CA PHE A 226 -17.93 -0.41 18.66
C PHE A 226 -17.77 -1.61 17.72
N PHE A 227 -18.87 -2.11 17.13
CA PHE A 227 -18.84 -3.34 16.33
C PHE A 227 -18.56 -3.08 14.85
N LYS A 228 -19.09 -2.02 14.26
CA LYS A 228 -19.01 -1.81 12.80
C LYS A 228 -17.85 -0.92 12.36
N LEU A 229 -17.56 0.13 13.13
CA LEU A 229 -16.47 1.07 12.85
C LEU A 229 -15.19 0.77 13.62
N ASP A 230 -15.24 -0.18 14.57
CA ASP A 230 -14.12 -0.63 15.39
C ASP A 230 -13.37 0.54 16.07
N GLN A 231 -14.16 1.48 16.62
CA GLN A 231 -13.73 2.73 17.26
C GLN A 231 -14.21 2.80 18.72
N PRO A 232 -13.64 1.98 19.63
CA PRO A 232 -14.09 1.91 21.02
C PRO A 232 -14.00 3.24 21.76
N ALA A 233 -13.01 4.08 21.44
CA ALA A 233 -12.89 5.42 22.01
C ALA A 233 -14.07 6.34 21.66
N LYS A 234 -14.63 6.23 20.45
CA LYS A 234 -15.83 6.99 20.06
C LYS A 234 -17.12 6.34 20.54
N ALA A 235 -17.11 5.04 20.84
CA ALA A 235 -18.23 4.33 21.43
C ALA A 235 -18.42 4.65 22.92
N ALA A 236 -17.32 4.94 23.64
CA ALA A 236 -17.33 5.13 25.09
C ALA A 236 -18.35 6.16 25.62
N PRO A 237 -18.58 7.34 24.99
CA PRO A 237 -19.61 8.27 25.46
C PRO A 237 -21.05 7.72 25.44
N TYR A 238 -21.31 6.69 24.64
CA TYR A 238 -22.65 6.13 24.46
C TYR A 238 -22.91 4.88 25.32
N VAL A 239 -21.85 4.31 25.92
CA VAL A 239 -21.92 3.02 26.61
C VAL A 239 -22.79 3.05 27.87
N GLU A 240 -22.89 4.19 28.57
CA GLU A 240 -23.65 4.29 29.82
C GLU A 240 -25.15 4.02 29.63
N LEU A 241 -25.72 4.49 28.51
CA LEU A 241 -27.14 4.30 28.20
C LEU A 241 -27.39 3.19 27.17
N GLY A 242 -26.38 2.88 26.34
CA GLY A 242 -26.53 1.95 25.22
C GLY A 242 -25.83 0.60 25.37
N GLY A 243 -24.89 0.47 26.31
CA GLY A 243 -24.05 -0.73 26.45
C GLY A 243 -24.55 -1.73 27.50
N SER A 244 -24.09 -2.98 27.37
CA SER A 244 -24.27 -4.00 28.43
C SER A 244 -23.53 -3.60 29.71
N PRO A 245 -23.84 -4.22 30.87
CA PRO A 245 -23.07 -4.02 32.11
C PRO A 245 -21.56 -4.24 31.92
N GLU A 246 -21.18 -5.26 31.17
CA GLU A 246 -19.79 -5.59 30.85
C GLU A 246 -19.17 -4.53 29.92
N ALA A 247 -19.92 -4.05 28.92
CA ALA A 247 -19.45 -2.99 28.05
C ALA A 247 -19.15 -1.70 28.83
N ARG A 248 -20.01 -1.34 29.80
CA ARG A 248 -19.79 -0.18 30.68
C ARG A 248 -18.51 -0.30 31.52
N GLN A 249 -18.13 -1.53 31.87
CA GLN A 249 -16.86 -1.80 32.55
C GLN A 249 -15.66 -1.70 31.59
N TYR A 250 -15.69 -2.41 30.46
CA TYR A 250 -14.50 -2.62 29.64
C TYR A 250 -14.25 -1.54 28.58
N VAL A 251 -15.30 -0.96 27.99
CA VAL A 251 -15.16 0.00 26.88
C VAL A 251 -14.38 1.25 27.30
N PRO A 252 -14.60 1.86 28.48
CA PRO A 252 -13.77 2.98 28.93
C PRO A 252 -12.28 2.62 29.08
N MET A 253 -11.98 1.38 29.51
CA MET A 253 -10.61 0.89 29.66
C MET A 253 -9.95 0.73 28.28
N ILE A 254 -10.67 0.15 27.32
CA ILE A 254 -10.19 -0.02 25.93
C ILE A 254 -9.99 1.35 25.27
N ALA A 255 -10.89 2.31 25.51
CA ALA A 255 -10.82 3.65 24.97
C ALA A 255 -9.55 4.41 25.40
N ALA A 256 -9.00 4.11 26.59
CA ALA A 256 -7.72 4.64 27.06
C ALA A 256 -6.50 4.06 26.31
N GLY A 257 -6.68 2.90 25.65
CA GLY A 257 -5.68 2.24 24.81
C GLY A 257 -4.97 1.07 25.50
N LEU A 258 -4.81 -0.03 24.75
CA LEU A 258 -4.25 -1.29 25.26
C LEU A 258 -2.83 -1.15 25.84
N ASN A 259 -2.01 -0.25 25.29
CA ASN A 259 -0.63 -0.02 25.77
C ASN A 259 -0.54 0.59 27.17
N THR A 260 -1.62 1.19 27.67
CA THR A 260 -1.67 1.81 29.00
C THR A 260 -2.32 0.91 30.05
N MET A 261 -2.89 -0.21 29.61
CA MET A 261 -3.69 -1.09 30.42
C MET A 261 -2.80 -2.06 31.25
N PRO A 262 -3.09 -2.27 32.54
CA PRO A 262 -2.44 -3.32 33.33
C PRO A 262 -2.60 -4.70 32.68
N ALA A 263 -1.61 -5.59 32.84
CA ALA A 263 -1.66 -6.94 32.28
C ALA A 263 -2.91 -7.73 32.72
N THR A 264 -3.32 -7.61 33.97
CA THR A 264 -4.53 -8.27 34.49
C THR A 264 -5.80 -7.81 33.78
N ASP A 265 -5.84 -6.55 33.35
CA ASP A 265 -7.00 -5.98 32.67
C ASP A 265 -7.01 -6.38 31.19
N LEU A 266 -5.82 -6.50 30.57
CA LEU A 266 -5.68 -6.97 29.18
C LEU A 266 -6.25 -8.37 28.97
N ILE A 267 -6.00 -9.30 29.90
CA ILE A 267 -6.57 -10.66 29.78
C ILE A 267 -8.08 -10.66 29.99
N MET A 268 -8.61 -9.89 30.95
CA MET A 268 -10.06 -9.77 31.18
C MET A 268 -10.78 -9.17 29.97
N VAL A 269 -10.21 -8.14 29.37
CA VAL A 269 -10.73 -7.52 28.13
C VAL A 269 -10.62 -8.49 26.95
N GLY A 270 -9.52 -9.25 26.87
CA GLY A 270 -9.33 -10.30 25.86
C GLY A 270 -10.42 -11.39 25.95
N ASP A 271 -10.70 -11.87 27.15
CA ASP A 271 -11.76 -12.85 27.43
C ASP A 271 -13.14 -12.31 27.07
N TRP A 272 -13.41 -11.05 27.40
CA TRP A 272 -14.66 -10.40 27.04
C TRP A 272 -14.84 -10.31 25.52
N TYR A 273 -13.82 -9.91 24.78
CA TYR A 273 -13.87 -9.92 23.31
C TYR A 273 -14.03 -11.32 22.72
N GLN A 274 -13.38 -12.34 23.30
CA GLN A 274 -13.58 -13.73 22.89
C GLN A 274 -15.04 -14.16 23.10
N MET A 275 -15.61 -13.89 24.27
CA MET A 275 -17.00 -14.16 24.57
C MET A 275 -17.94 -13.45 23.58
N LEU A 276 -17.70 -12.18 23.26
CA LEU A 276 -18.46 -11.46 22.24
C LEU A 276 -18.37 -12.15 20.87
N SER A 277 -17.20 -12.68 20.48
CA SER A 277 -17.05 -13.41 19.20
C SER A 277 -17.85 -14.73 19.13
N GLU A 278 -18.30 -15.25 20.27
CA GLU A 278 -19.09 -16.49 20.39
C GLU A 278 -20.59 -16.24 20.40
N GLN A 279 -21.01 -15.00 20.62
CA GLN A 279 -22.41 -14.61 20.64
C GLN A 279 -22.98 -14.55 19.21
N PRO A 280 -24.07 -15.28 18.91
CA PRO A 280 -24.71 -15.27 17.58
C PRO A 280 -25.19 -13.88 17.13
N GLU A 281 -25.54 -13.02 18.09
CA GLU A 281 -26.02 -11.66 17.88
C GLU A 281 -24.91 -10.65 17.60
N THR A 282 -23.63 -11.01 17.78
CA THR A 282 -22.51 -10.10 17.56
C THR A 282 -22.40 -9.71 16.08
N PRO A 283 -22.48 -8.42 15.74
CA PRO A 283 -22.56 -8.00 14.33
C PRO A 283 -21.30 -8.26 13.51
N ASP A 284 -20.14 -8.44 14.15
CA ASP A 284 -18.86 -8.82 13.51
C ASP A 284 -18.02 -9.67 14.49
N PRO A 285 -18.26 -10.99 14.56
CA PRO A 285 -17.53 -11.86 15.48
C PRO A 285 -16.05 -11.97 15.12
N VAL A 286 -15.68 -11.74 13.84
CA VAL A 286 -14.27 -11.78 13.40
C VAL A 286 -13.51 -10.58 13.93
N ALA A 287 -14.08 -9.38 13.86
CA ALA A 287 -13.48 -8.19 14.46
C ALA A 287 -13.26 -8.36 15.97
N MET A 288 -14.26 -8.88 16.69
CA MET A 288 -14.13 -9.15 18.14
C MET A 288 -13.01 -10.16 18.42
N LEU A 289 -12.91 -11.23 17.63
CA LEU A 289 -11.85 -12.22 17.79
C LEU A 289 -10.45 -11.65 17.50
N ARG A 290 -10.30 -10.75 16.52
CA ARG A 290 -9.03 -10.02 16.27
C ARG A 290 -8.66 -9.10 17.43
N ARG A 291 -9.63 -8.45 18.05
CA ARG A 291 -9.43 -7.62 19.25
C ARG A 291 -9.00 -8.46 20.45
N ALA A 292 -9.61 -9.64 20.65
CA ALA A 292 -9.19 -10.59 21.66
C ALA A 292 -7.72 -11.00 21.47
N VAL A 293 -7.33 -11.42 20.26
CA VAL A 293 -5.93 -11.72 19.89
C VAL A 293 -5.00 -10.56 20.23
N SER A 294 -5.38 -9.34 19.88
CA SER A 294 -4.57 -8.15 20.16
C SER A 294 -4.37 -7.95 21.67
N CYS A 295 -5.41 -8.11 22.48
CA CYS A 295 -5.32 -7.98 23.95
C CYS A 295 -4.38 -9.04 24.55
N TYR A 296 -4.49 -10.29 24.09
CA TYR A 296 -3.63 -11.38 24.53
C TYR A 296 -2.16 -11.21 24.12
N GLN A 297 -1.91 -10.64 22.93
CA GLN A 297 -0.56 -10.28 22.50
C GLN A 297 0.04 -9.20 23.41
N HIS A 298 -0.71 -8.14 23.71
CA HIS A 298 -0.25 -7.08 24.62
C HIS A 298 -0.03 -7.63 26.03
N PHE A 299 -0.90 -8.53 26.50
CA PHE A 299 -0.71 -9.23 27.77
C PHE A 299 0.63 -9.97 27.82
N LEU A 300 0.96 -10.78 26.80
CA LEU A 300 2.21 -11.54 26.76
C LEU A 300 3.46 -10.66 26.63
N LEU A 301 3.33 -9.44 26.10
CA LEU A 301 4.41 -8.45 26.08
C LEU A 301 4.63 -7.82 27.45
N ALA A 302 3.54 -7.52 28.18
CA ALA A 302 3.58 -6.87 29.49
C ALA A 302 3.85 -7.86 30.65
N TYR A 303 3.39 -9.10 30.53
CA TYR A 303 3.39 -10.10 31.60
C TYR A 303 4.53 -11.12 31.47
N ARG A 304 5.55 -10.98 32.33
CA ARG A 304 6.82 -11.74 32.24
C ARG A 304 6.91 -12.95 33.16
N ALA A 305 5.96 -13.16 34.07
CA ALA A 305 5.98 -14.33 34.93
C ALA A 305 5.71 -15.61 34.12
N ALA A 306 6.50 -16.65 34.36
CA ALA A 306 6.36 -17.96 33.73
C ALA A 306 5.48 -18.87 34.62
N ASP A 307 4.19 -18.59 34.65
CA ASP A 307 3.19 -19.28 35.45
C ASP A 307 2.05 -19.86 34.60
N ASP A 308 1.06 -20.43 35.28
CA ASP A 308 -0.12 -21.00 34.63
C ASP A 308 -0.94 -19.93 33.89
N VAL A 309 -0.95 -18.67 34.36
CA VAL A 309 -1.66 -17.57 33.71
C VAL A 309 -1.04 -17.28 32.35
N GLN A 310 0.29 -17.17 32.27
CA GLN A 310 0.98 -16.99 30.99
C GLN A 310 0.78 -18.18 30.05
N THR A 311 0.79 -19.40 30.58
CA THR A 311 0.59 -20.62 29.80
C THR A 311 -0.82 -20.69 29.20
N ASN A 312 -1.84 -20.39 30.00
CA ASN A 312 -3.23 -20.33 29.56
C ASN A 312 -3.45 -19.23 28.52
N ALA A 313 -2.82 -18.07 28.70
CA ALA A 313 -2.91 -16.97 27.74
C ALA A 313 -2.30 -17.32 26.36
N LYS A 314 -1.17 -18.02 26.34
CA LYS A 314 -0.59 -18.56 25.10
C LYS A 314 -1.53 -19.55 24.42
N LEU A 315 -2.15 -20.44 25.19
CA LEU A 315 -3.10 -21.42 24.68
C LEU A 315 -4.35 -20.74 24.08
N ALA A 316 -4.94 -19.78 24.80
CA ALA A 316 -6.10 -19.02 24.34
C ALA A 316 -5.77 -18.25 23.05
N LEU A 317 -4.65 -17.52 23.03
CA LEU A 317 -4.17 -16.82 21.83
C LEU A 317 -4.08 -17.75 20.61
N ARG A 318 -3.48 -18.92 20.80
CA ARG A 318 -3.36 -19.94 19.75
C ARG A 318 -4.73 -20.43 19.25
N GLN A 319 -5.66 -20.73 20.16
CA GLN A 319 -7.01 -21.18 19.82
C GLN A 319 -7.76 -20.10 19.02
N MET A 320 -7.67 -18.84 19.44
CA MET A 320 -8.30 -17.73 18.73
C MET A 320 -7.68 -17.49 17.35
N GLN A 321 -6.35 -17.63 17.22
CA GLN A 321 -5.68 -17.58 15.91
C GLN A 321 -6.16 -18.71 14.98
N ILE A 322 -6.26 -19.95 15.49
CA ILE A 322 -6.83 -21.08 14.73
C ILE A 322 -8.26 -20.77 14.31
N ARG A 323 -9.08 -20.27 15.23
CA ARG A 323 -10.49 -19.93 14.93
C ARG A 323 -10.62 -18.78 13.95
N LEU A 324 -9.73 -17.78 13.96
CA LEU A 324 -9.67 -16.75 12.91
C LEU A 324 -9.37 -17.37 11.55
N LEU A 325 -8.45 -18.34 11.52
CA LEU A 325 -8.16 -19.08 10.29
C LEU A 325 -9.38 -19.88 9.83
N GLU A 326 -10.11 -20.53 10.74
CA GLU A 326 -11.32 -21.34 10.47
C GLU A 326 -12.52 -20.51 10.03
N ILE A 327 -12.86 -19.43 10.75
CA ILE A 327 -13.95 -18.51 10.38
C ILE A 327 -13.62 -17.79 9.07
N GLY A 328 -12.33 -17.58 8.80
CA GLY A 328 -11.82 -17.12 7.50
C GLY A 328 -11.88 -18.17 6.38
N GLN A 329 -12.45 -19.37 6.59
CA GLN A 329 -12.57 -20.44 5.57
C GLN A 329 -13.86 -20.49 4.71
N PRO A 330 -14.64 -19.43 4.44
CA PRO A 330 -15.40 -19.38 3.21
C PRO A 330 -14.50 -18.81 2.10
N ARG A 331 -13.84 -19.72 1.35
CA ARG A 331 -12.97 -19.44 0.19
C ARG A 331 -11.66 -18.76 0.56
N ARG A 332 -10.54 -19.25 0.01
CA ARG A 332 -9.13 -18.78 0.15
C ARG A 332 -8.87 -17.28 -0.17
N ARG A 333 -9.87 -16.39 -0.18
CA ARG A 333 -9.80 -14.99 -0.62
C ARG A 333 -10.14 -13.95 0.45
N GLU A 334 -10.70 -14.33 1.60
CA GLU A 334 -11.17 -13.37 2.63
C GLU A 334 -10.46 -13.49 3.98
N LEU A 335 -9.34 -14.19 4.02
CA LEU A 335 -8.51 -14.12 5.20
C LEU A 335 -7.95 -12.69 5.34
N GLY A 336 -8.23 -12.06 6.47
CA GLY A 336 -7.84 -10.69 6.76
C GLY A 336 -6.33 -10.56 6.83
N TRP A 337 -5.76 -10.03 5.75
CA TRP A 337 -4.38 -9.61 5.68
C TRP A 337 -3.97 -8.80 6.92
N ILE A 338 -2.86 -9.18 7.53
CA ILE A 338 -2.24 -8.48 8.65
C ILE A 338 -1.22 -7.51 8.07
N ASP A 339 -1.26 -6.24 8.47
CA ASP A 339 -0.19 -5.29 8.11
C ASP A 339 1.12 -5.75 8.76
N ALA A 340 1.98 -6.34 7.93
CA ALA A 340 3.28 -6.84 8.32
C ALA A 340 4.25 -5.71 8.67
N LEU A 341 3.98 -4.47 8.25
CA LEU A 341 4.82 -3.31 8.56
C LEU A 341 4.43 -2.60 9.87
N ALA A 342 3.31 -2.98 10.49
CA ALA A 342 2.79 -2.28 11.68
C ALA A 342 3.78 -2.31 12.86
N GLY A 343 4.49 -3.43 13.05
CA GLY A 343 5.48 -3.59 14.12
C GLY A 343 6.91 -3.18 13.75
N VAL A 344 7.17 -2.78 12.49
CA VAL A 344 8.53 -2.49 12.05
C VAL A 344 9.07 -1.23 12.72
N GLU A 345 10.06 -1.42 13.59
CA GLU A 345 10.85 -0.32 14.13
C GLU A 345 11.87 0.13 13.07
N VAL A 346 11.73 1.36 12.60
CA VAL A 346 12.74 1.98 11.73
C VAL A 346 14.00 2.27 12.55
N ASP A 347 15.16 1.94 11.99
CA ASP A 347 16.42 1.99 12.74
C ASP A 347 16.78 3.40 13.24
N ARG A 348 17.66 3.46 14.25
CA ARG A 348 18.24 4.72 14.76
C ARG A 348 19.29 5.33 13.82
N HIS A 349 19.76 4.59 12.82
CA HIS A 349 20.79 5.03 11.87
C HIS A 349 20.23 5.83 10.69
N GLY A 350 18.89 5.89 10.55
CA GLY A 350 18.14 6.73 9.62
C GLY A 350 18.03 6.18 8.20
N TRP A 351 18.35 4.91 7.95
CA TRP A 351 18.41 4.33 6.60
C TRP A 351 17.03 4.00 6.04
N TRP A 352 16.14 3.58 6.94
CA TRP A 352 14.72 3.39 6.70
C TRP A 352 13.94 4.45 7.47
N LYS A 353 12.89 4.98 6.88
CA LYS A 353 12.01 5.98 7.50
C LYS A 353 10.56 5.65 7.21
N ARG A 354 9.68 5.97 8.15
CA ARG A 354 8.23 5.95 7.91
C ARG A 354 7.80 7.33 7.45
N ILE A 355 7.23 7.43 6.26
CA ILE A 355 6.74 8.69 5.69
C ILE A 355 5.33 8.43 5.19
N GLU A 356 4.33 9.11 5.76
CA GLU A 356 2.92 8.97 5.37
C GLU A 356 2.39 7.53 5.44
N GLY A 357 2.94 6.71 6.34
CA GLY A 357 2.58 5.31 6.46
C GLY A 357 3.45 4.35 5.64
N ASP A 358 4.13 4.84 4.61
CA ASP A 358 5.06 4.05 3.80
C ASP A 358 6.39 3.83 4.54
N LEU A 359 7.02 2.67 4.30
CA LEU A 359 8.37 2.38 4.74
C LEU A 359 9.37 2.64 3.59
N ILE A 360 10.24 3.64 3.75
CA ILE A 360 11.11 4.15 2.67
C ILE A 360 12.58 3.99 3.03
N SER A 361 13.35 3.33 2.16
CA SER A 361 14.81 3.33 2.17
C SER A 361 15.34 4.41 1.23
N THR A 362 15.94 5.46 1.81
CA THR A 362 16.35 6.68 1.08
C THR A 362 17.80 6.66 0.60
N LEU A 363 18.65 5.76 1.12
CA LEU A 363 20.06 5.67 0.72
C LEU A 363 20.24 4.97 -0.63
N LYS A 364 20.64 5.72 -1.66
CA LYS A 364 20.93 5.16 -2.99
C LYS A 364 22.31 4.48 -3.09
N SER A 365 23.23 4.66 -2.14
CA SER A 365 24.63 4.20 -2.26
C SER A 365 24.99 2.92 -1.50
N HIS A 366 24.11 2.43 -0.62
CA HIS A 366 24.39 1.28 0.24
C HIS A 366 23.30 0.23 0.14
N GLN A 367 23.70 -1.04 0.30
CA GLN A 367 22.76 -2.10 0.59
C GLN A 367 22.15 -1.83 1.97
N THR A 368 20.83 -1.80 2.06
CA THR A 368 20.12 -1.59 3.33
C THR A 368 19.15 -2.74 3.56
N SER A 369 19.00 -3.15 4.80
CA SER A 369 18.08 -4.22 5.18
C SER A 369 17.21 -3.80 6.35
N ILE A 370 16.00 -4.32 6.42
CA ILE A 370 15.11 -4.15 7.56
C ILE A 370 14.42 -5.47 7.89
N ALA A 371 14.43 -5.81 9.17
CA ALA A 371 13.70 -6.97 9.66
C ALA A 371 12.24 -6.58 9.88
N ILE A 372 11.34 -7.45 9.46
CA ILE A 372 9.94 -7.39 9.83
C ILE A 372 9.77 -8.30 11.05
N PRO A 373 9.28 -7.80 12.20
CA PRO A 373 9.30 -8.53 13.48
C PRO A 373 8.21 -9.60 13.57
N LEU A 374 8.07 -10.36 12.50
CA LEU A 374 7.11 -11.42 12.32
C LEU A 374 7.84 -12.72 12.03
N ARG A 375 7.46 -13.78 12.76
CA ARG A 375 7.93 -15.14 12.57
C ARG A 375 6.74 -16.06 12.30
N PRO A 376 6.33 -16.26 11.04
CA PRO A 376 5.35 -17.28 10.71
C PRO A 376 5.96 -18.68 10.92
N THR A 377 5.21 -19.59 11.55
CA THR A 377 5.66 -20.97 11.85
C THR A 377 5.07 -22.03 10.92
N GLY A 378 4.23 -21.66 9.97
CA GLY A 378 3.70 -22.56 8.95
C GLY A 378 3.57 -21.86 7.59
N GLY A 379 2.65 -22.34 6.75
CA GLY A 379 2.41 -21.75 5.43
C GLY A 379 1.78 -20.36 5.54
N TYR A 380 2.10 -19.47 4.61
CA TYR A 380 1.59 -18.11 4.56
C TYR A 380 1.62 -17.53 3.14
N HIS A 381 0.79 -16.53 2.89
CA HIS A 381 0.92 -15.61 1.77
C HIS A 381 1.46 -14.27 2.25
N LEU A 382 2.38 -13.70 1.48
CA LEU A 382 2.84 -12.34 1.64
C LEU A 382 2.45 -11.56 0.41
N ARG A 383 2.03 -10.32 0.62
CA ARG A 383 1.81 -9.35 -0.43
C ARG A 383 2.56 -8.08 -0.11
N PHE A 384 3.43 -7.65 -1.00
CA PHE A 384 4.11 -6.37 -0.90
C PHE A 384 3.63 -5.44 -2.01
N TRP A 385 3.44 -4.17 -1.66
CA TRP A 385 3.29 -3.09 -2.63
C TRP A 385 4.56 -2.27 -2.66
N LEU A 386 5.33 -2.48 -3.73
CA LEU A 386 6.69 -1.98 -3.86
C LEU A 386 6.73 -0.89 -4.94
N THR A 387 7.44 0.20 -4.67
CA THR A 387 7.79 1.22 -5.66
C THR A 387 9.28 1.50 -5.58
N ARG A 388 9.91 1.68 -6.74
CA ARG A 388 11.30 2.16 -6.84
C ARG A 388 11.35 3.37 -7.74
N ASP A 389 12.38 4.19 -7.55
CA ASP A 389 12.71 5.30 -8.45
C ASP A 389 13.63 4.86 -9.60
N SER A 390 14.04 3.59 -9.66
CA SER A 390 14.98 3.09 -10.67
C SER A 390 14.70 1.63 -11.02
N VAL A 391 14.96 1.31 -12.29
CA VAL A 391 14.94 -0.06 -12.85
C VAL A 391 16.11 -0.92 -12.36
N MET A 392 17.14 -0.30 -11.78
CA MET A 392 18.41 -0.97 -11.47
C MET A 392 18.43 -1.55 -10.07
N GLY A 393 18.86 -2.82 -10.00
CA GLY A 393 19.25 -3.51 -8.78
C GLY A 393 18.10 -4.31 -8.16
N PRO A 394 18.36 -5.46 -7.53
CA PRO A 394 17.29 -6.28 -6.97
C PRO A 394 16.75 -5.80 -5.61
N VAL A 395 15.51 -6.18 -5.30
CA VAL A 395 14.98 -6.26 -3.93
C VAL A 395 14.93 -7.74 -3.55
N LYS A 396 15.46 -8.08 -2.38
CA LYS A 396 15.36 -9.44 -1.82
C LYS A 396 14.39 -9.45 -0.65
N ILE A 397 13.40 -10.33 -0.71
CA ILE A 397 12.51 -10.65 0.40
C ILE A 397 13.05 -11.91 1.05
N LEU A 398 13.45 -11.80 2.31
CA LEU A 398 13.94 -12.92 3.12
C LEU A 398 12.76 -13.59 3.78
N LEU A 399 12.50 -14.83 3.39
CA LEU A 399 11.36 -15.64 3.82
C LEU A 399 11.80 -16.63 4.89
N PRO A 400 11.22 -16.58 6.10
CA PRO A 400 11.36 -17.67 7.06
C PRO A 400 10.57 -18.88 6.57
N VAL A 401 11.20 -20.04 6.59
CA VAL A 401 10.63 -21.31 6.12
C VAL A 401 11.04 -22.40 7.11
N ALA A 402 10.03 -23.12 7.63
CA ALA A 402 10.15 -24.15 8.66
C ALA A 402 10.71 -23.65 10.01
N ASP A 403 10.86 -24.57 10.98
CA ASP A 403 11.31 -24.30 12.36
C ASP A 403 12.83 -24.02 12.48
N HIS A 404 13.50 -23.69 11.37
CA HIS A 404 14.96 -23.76 11.27
C HIS A 404 15.65 -22.40 11.13
N GLU A 405 16.95 -22.38 11.43
CA GLU A 405 17.87 -21.24 11.28
C GLU A 405 18.13 -20.84 9.82
N HIS A 406 17.28 -21.31 8.90
CA HIS A 406 17.48 -21.29 7.46
C HIS A 406 16.27 -20.64 6.81
N GLY A 407 16.51 -19.67 5.94
CA GLY A 407 15.46 -19.02 5.15
C GLY A 407 15.63 -19.29 3.67
N VAL A 408 14.71 -18.75 2.88
CA VAL A 408 14.81 -18.57 1.43
C VAL A 408 14.85 -17.08 1.14
N ALA A 409 15.46 -16.67 0.04
CA ALA A 409 15.34 -15.29 -0.42
C ALA A 409 14.70 -15.24 -1.81
N VAL A 410 13.66 -14.44 -1.96
CA VAL A 410 13.05 -14.14 -3.26
C VAL A 410 13.61 -12.81 -3.74
N GLU A 411 14.28 -12.83 -4.88
CA GLU A 411 14.88 -11.67 -5.52
C GLU A 411 14.02 -11.21 -6.71
N VAL A 412 13.63 -9.93 -6.72
CA VAL A 412 12.89 -9.28 -7.81
C VAL A 412 13.58 -7.99 -8.22
N GLY A 413 13.25 -7.42 -9.38
CA GLY A 413 13.85 -6.18 -9.89
C GLY A 413 15.22 -6.35 -10.57
N GLY A 414 15.75 -7.57 -10.63
CA GLY A 414 16.86 -7.93 -11.48
C GLY A 414 16.41 -8.39 -12.87
N PRO A 415 17.34 -8.83 -13.74
CA PRO A 415 17.01 -9.43 -15.03
C PRO A 415 16.16 -10.71 -14.92
N TRP A 416 16.12 -11.34 -13.74
CA TRP A 416 15.23 -12.48 -13.46
C TRP A 416 14.61 -12.32 -12.07
N CYS A 417 13.43 -12.90 -11.87
CA CYS A 417 12.99 -13.27 -10.52
C CYS A 417 13.79 -14.52 -10.09
N VAL A 418 14.39 -14.52 -8.91
CA VAL A 418 15.23 -15.63 -8.43
C VAL A 418 14.82 -16.09 -7.04
N ILE A 419 14.63 -17.39 -6.85
CA ILE A 419 14.45 -18.02 -5.54
C ILE A 419 15.81 -18.61 -5.12
N HIS A 420 16.40 -18.04 -4.06
CA HIS A 420 17.70 -18.42 -3.51
C HIS A 420 17.58 -19.30 -2.26
N GLY A 421 18.65 -20.02 -1.93
CA GLY A 421 18.73 -20.80 -0.69
C GLY A 421 18.05 -22.16 -0.78
N LEU A 422 18.00 -22.74 -1.98
CA LEU A 422 17.45 -24.07 -2.25
C LEU A 422 18.60 -25.12 -2.28
N GLY A 423 19.52 -25.02 -1.31
CA GLY A 423 20.79 -25.73 -1.28
C GLY A 423 21.77 -25.15 -2.29
N ASP A 424 22.36 -26.00 -3.14
CA ASP A 424 23.26 -25.60 -4.24
C ASP A 424 22.50 -25.13 -5.49
N LYS A 425 21.19 -24.92 -5.39
CA LYS A 425 20.31 -24.55 -6.51
C LYS A 425 19.67 -23.19 -6.30
N GLU A 426 19.40 -22.54 -7.41
CA GLU A 426 18.59 -21.34 -7.53
C GLU A 426 17.58 -21.56 -8.66
N ILE A 427 16.34 -21.10 -8.46
CA ILE A 427 15.32 -21.12 -9.51
C ILE A 427 15.22 -19.72 -10.09
N ARG A 428 15.36 -19.63 -11.41
CA ARG A 428 15.24 -18.38 -12.15
C ARG A 428 13.95 -18.40 -12.96
N GLY A 429 13.14 -17.37 -12.76
CA GLY A 429 11.99 -17.08 -13.60
C GLY A 429 12.39 -16.64 -15.01
N PRO A 430 11.41 -16.37 -15.89
CA PRO A 430 11.68 -15.79 -17.20
C PRO A 430 12.42 -14.46 -17.10
N GLU A 431 13.20 -14.12 -18.12
CA GLU A 431 13.92 -12.85 -18.17
C GLU A 431 12.94 -11.65 -18.18
N ASN A 432 13.27 -10.61 -17.41
CA ASN A 432 12.50 -9.38 -17.20
C ASN A 432 11.07 -9.62 -16.66
N SER A 433 10.78 -10.79 -16.09
CA SER A 433 9.44 -11.14 -15.60
C SER A 433 9.01 -10.36 -14.34
N ALA A 434 9.97 -9.85 -13.56
CA ALA A 434 9.73 -9.12 -12.32
C ALA A 434 10.55 -7.82 -12.25
N GLN A 435 10.60 -7.06 -13.35
CA GLN A 435 11.30 -5.78 -13.41
C GLN A 435 10.43 -4.66 -12.81
N PHE A 436 11.08 -3.70 -12.14
CA PHE A 436 10.42 -2.47 -11.70
C PHE A 436 10.31 -1.47 -12.84
N ASP A 437 9.15 -0.85 -12.95
CA ASP A 437 8.95 0.40 -13.67
C ASP A 437 9.09 1.56 -12.66
N PRO A 438 10.00 2.53 -12.88
CA PRO A 438 10.21 3.64 -11.96
C PRO A 438 8.92 4.40 -11.65
N GLY A 439 8.65 4.62 -10.37
CA GLY A 439 7.46 5.32 -9.88
C GLY A 439 6.18 4.50 -9.88
N VAL A 440 6.17 3.30 -10.47
CA VAL A 440 5.00 2.41 -10.49
C VAL A 440 4.95 1.56 -9.23
N VAL A 441 3.74 1.37 -8.70
CA VAL A 441 3.49 0.42 -7.62
C VAL A 441 3.33 -0.97 -8.23
N HIS A 442 4.26 -1.86 -7.93
CA HIS A 442 4.17 -3.27 -8.28
C HIS A 442 3.66 -4.07 -7.09
N THR A 443 2.93 -5.13 -7.39
CA THR A 443 2.47 -6.10 -6.39
C THR A 443 3.36 -7.34 -6.47
N LEU A 444 4.00 -7.68 -5.36
CA LEU A 444 4.73 -8.93 -5.19
C LEU A 444 3.95 -9.83 -4.25
N ASP A 445 3.39 -10.89 -4.79
CA ASP A 445 2.69 -11.94 -4.05
C ASP A 445 3.62 -13.14 -3.90
N ILE A 446 3.77 -13.64 -2.68
CA ILE A 446 4.59 -14.81 -2.37
C ILE A 446 3.74 -15.77 -1.56
N GLY A 447 3.45 -16.94 -2.12
CA GLY A 447 2.88 -18.06 -1.38
C GLY A 447 3.99 -18.97 -0.86
N VAL A 448 3.95 -19.28 0.43
CA VAL A 448 4.79 -20.28 1.07
C VAL A 448 3.87 -21.34 1.65
N ASP A 449 3.92 -22.55 1.12
CA ASP A 449 3.21 -23.70 1.66
C ASP A 449 4.20 -24.60 2.40
N ILE A 450 3.89 -24.97 3.64
CA ILE A 450 4.77 -25.77 4.49
C ILE A 450 4.02 -27.02 4.94
N ASP A 451 4.51 -28.17 4.50
CA ASP A 451 4.16 -29.48 5.03
C ASP A 451 5.36 -30.04 5.83
N ARG A 452 5.13 -31.07 6.65
CA ARG A 452 6.12 -31.69 7.56
C ARG A 452 7.45 -32.07 6.90
N LYS A 453 7.47 -32.28 5.58
CA LYS A 453 8.68 -32.69 4.83
C LYS A 453 8.97 -31.84 3.60
N SER A 454 8.03 -31.03 3.14
CA SER A 454 8.17 -30.28 1.90
C SER A 454 7.74 -28.83 2.06
N VAL A 455 8.37 -27.97 1.27
CA VAL A 455 8.01 -26.56 1.17
C VAL A 455 7.72 -26.27 -0.30
N GLY A 456 6.60 -25.61 -0.54
CA GLY A 456 6.25 -25.00 -1.81
C GLY A 456 6.40 -23.49 -1.72
N ILE A 457 6.98 -22.87 -2.75
CA ILE A 457 7.16 -21.43 -2.86
C ILE A 457 6.66 -21.01 -4.23
N GLN A 458 5.66 -20.14 -4.26
CA GLN A 458 5.15 -19.51 -5.48
C GLN A 458 5.38 -18.01 -5.39
N VAL A 459 5.86 -17.42 -6.48
CA VAL A 459 6.11 -15.99 -6.59
C VAL A 459 5.34 -15.45 -7.80
N ASP A 460 4.42 -14.54 -7.52
CA ASP A 460 3.68 -13.81 -8.53
C ASP A 460 4.08 -12.33 -8.50
N TRP A 461 4.28 -11.75 -9.68
CA TRP A 461 4.59 -10.36 -9.89
C TRP A 461 3.49 -9.75 -10.75
N ASP A 462 2.80 -8.72 -10.23
CA ASP A 462 1.66 -8.09 -10.89
C ASP A 462 0.65 -9.11 -11.45
N ASP A 463 0.21 -10.03 -10.57
CA ASP A 463 -0.75 -11.10 -10.85
C ASP A 463 -0.27 -12.17 -11.86
N SER A 464 1.02 -12.15 -12.25
CA SER A 464 1.61 -13.15 -13.14
C SER A 464 2.61 -14.01 -12.38
N GLN A 465 2.47 -15.33 -12.45
CA GLN A 465 3.45 -16.24 -11.84
C GLN A 465 4.79 -16.13 -12.56
N VAL A 466 5.83 -15.75 -11.80
CA VAL A 466 7.18 -15.51 -12.34
C VAL A 466 8.18 -16.56 -11.89
N ALA A 467 7.97 -17.19 -10.74
CA ALA A 467 8.78 -18.30 -10.27
C ALA A 467 7.95 -19.22 -9.36
N ALA A 468 8.30 -20.50 -9.35
CA ALA A 468 7.78 -21.46 -8.38
C ALA A 468 8.80 -22.55 -8.10
N TRP A 469 8.77 -23.10 -6.90
CA TRP A 469 9.61 -24.19 -6.46
C TRP A 469 8.91 -25.05 -5.43
N ASP A 470 9.09 -26.36 -5.51
CA ASP A 470 8.65 -27.31 -4.51
C ASP A 470 9.80 -28.28 -4.20
N GLY A 471 10.03 -28.58 -2.92
CA GLY A 471 11.08 -29.52 -2.52
C GLY A 471 11.16 -29.79 -1.02
N ASP A 472 12.20 -30.53 -0.61
CA ASP A 472 12.38 -30.93 0.79
C ASP A 472 12.84 -29.73 1.65
N ALA A 473 12.15 -29.49 2.77
CA ALA A 473 12.44 -28.41 3.70
C ALA A 473 13.89 -28.42 4.20
N LYS A 474 14.52 -29.60 4.31
CA LYS A 474 15.91 -29.75 4.79
C LYS A 474 16.95 -29.23 3.81
N THR A 475 16.58 -29.04 2.55
CA THR A 475 17.49 -28.49 1.55
C THR A 475 17.56 -26.97 1.60
N LEU A 476 16.64 -26.34 2.33
CA LEU A 476 16.58 -24.88 2.44
C LEU A 476 17.71 -24.38 3.34
N SER A 477 18.55 -23.51 2.78
CA SER A 477 19.62 -22.83 3.51
C SER A 477 20.00 -21.54 2.80
N HIS A 478 19.60 -20.40 3.35
CA HIS A 478 20.10 -19.10 2.92
C HIS A 478 20.94 -18.46 4.04
N PRO A 479 22.20 -18.07 3.78
CA PRO A 479 23.11 -17.58 4.82
C PRO A 479 22.78 -16.15 5.31
N LEU A 480 21.95 -15.41 4.58
CA LEU A 480 21.61 -14.02 4.89
C LEU A 480 20.26 -13.90 5.60
N LEU A 481 20.14 -14.44 6.82
CA LEU A 481 19.04 -14.08 7.71
C LEU A 481 19.47 -12.93 8.62
N LEU A 482 18.76 -11.79 8.56
CA LEU A 482 19.00 -10.61 9.39
C LEU A 482 18.88 -10.93 10.88
N THR A 483 17.89 -11.75 11.19
CA THR A 483 17.63 -12.36 12.49
C THR A 483 17.03 -13.73 12.22
N LYS A 484 17.36 -14.73 13.04
CA LYS A 484 16.86 -16.11 12.83
C LYS A 484 15.33 -16.12 12.78
N GLY A 485 14.77 -16.72 11.73
CA GLY A 485 13.34 -16.93 11.56
C GLY A 485 12.48 -15.68 11.31
N THR A 486 13.07 -14.51 11.03
CA THR A 486 12.30 -13.29 10.75
C THR A 486 12.14 -13.04 9.25
N LEU A 487 10.97 -12.53 8.87
CA LEU A 487 10.76 -11.90 7.59
C LEU A 487 11.70 -10.67 7.45
N GLY A 488 12.20 -10.40 6.25
CA GLY A 488 13.07 -9.24 6.03
C GLY A 488 13.03 -8.72 4.61
N ILE A 489 13.40 -7.45 4.45
CA ILE A 489 13.57 -6.81 3.15
C ILE A 489 15.01 -6.35 3.04
N VAL A 490 15.68 -6.73 1.96
CA VAL A 490 17.04 -6.28 1.63
C VAL A 490 16.99 -5.57 0.29
N LYS A 491 17.35 -4.30 0.28
CA LYS A 491 17.46 -3.49 -0.92
C LYS A 491 18.90 -3.48 -1.41
N SER A 492 19.11 -3.72 -2.70
CA SER A 492 20.39 -3.44 -3.36
C SER A 492 20.77 -1.95 -3.30
N PRO A 493 22.07 -1.63 -3.41
CA PRO A 493 22.47 -0.26 -3.73
C PRO A 493 21.85 0.17 -5.07
N PHE A 494 21.88 1.48 -5.35
CA PHE A 494 21.54 2.17 -6.61
C PHE A 494 20.11 2.69 -6.80
N ALA A 495 19.15 2.41 -5.91
CA ALA A 495 17.80 2.98 -5.99
C ALA A 495 17.23 3.29 -4.62
N SER A 496 16.19 4.12 -4.51
CA SER A 496 15.33 4.10 -3.34
C SER A 496 14.31 2.95 -3.44
N LEU A 497 13.84 2.47 -2.30
CA LEU A 497 12.75 1.50 -2.23
C LEU A 497 11.70 2.04 -1.27
N ARG A 498 10.46 2.09 -1.74
CA ARG A 498 9.28 2.41 -0.97
C ARG A 498 8.42 1.16 -0.88
N VAL A 499 8.16 0.74 0.34
CA VAL A 499 7.24 -0.35 0.66
C VAL A 499 6.00 0.31 1.24
N ARG A 500 4.95 0.42 0.42
CA ARG A 500 3.72 1.14 0.81
C ARG A 500 2.94 0.37 1.87
N ALA A 501 2.82 -0.92 1.63
CA ALA A 501 2.26 -1.87 2.55
C ALA A 501 2.98 -3.21 2.35
N ALA A 502 3.04 -3.98 3.42
CA ALA A 502 3.28 -5.40 3.34
C ALA A 502 2.17 -6.04 4.14
N GLU A 503 1.49 -6.98 3.54
CA GLU A 503 0.43 -7.72 4.16
C GLU A 503 0.87 -9.17 4.25
N ILE A 504 0.68 -9.79 5.42
CA ILE A 504 0.88 -11.22 5.60
C ILE A 504 -0.44 -11.86 5.90
N LEU A 505 -0.63 -13.03 5.30
CA LEU A 505 -1.71 -13.92 5.61
C LEU A 505 -1.16 -15.29 5.98
N ILE A 506 -1.40 -15.75 7.21
CA ILE A 506 -1.07 -17.11 7.61
C ILE A 506 -2.10 -18.08 7.02
N VAL A 507 -1.62 -19.12 6.34
CA VAL A 507 -2.41 -20.19 5.73
C VAL A 507 -2.42 -21.43 6.62
N SER A 508 -1.29 -21.72 7.28
CA SER A 508 -1.14 -22.75 8.30
C SER A 508 -0.09 -22.32 9.34
N GLY A 509 -0.19 -22.80 10.58
CA GLY A 509 0.71 -22.40 11.67
C GLY A 509 0.30 -21.12 12.39
N GLU A 510 1.26 -20.46 13.04
CA GLU A 510 1.07 -19.28 13.90
C GLU A 510 1.98 -18.13 13.49
N LEU A 511 1.55 -16.90 13.77
CA LEU A 511 2.40 -15.72 13.70
C LEU A 511 2.93 -15.41 15.10
N ILE A 512 4.22 -15.61 15.31
CA ILE A 512 4.88 -15.21 16.55
C ILE A 512 5.41 -13.79 16.36
N GLY A 513 4.79 -12.82 17.05
CA GLY A 513 5.32 -11.47 17.16
C GLY A 513 6.57 -11.48 18.03
N LEU A 514 7.66 -10.87 17.54
CA LEU A 514 8.82 -10.65 18.40
C LEU A 514 8.51 -9.50 19.33
N GLY A 515 8.35 -9.81 20.62
CA GLY A 515 8.49 -8.80 21.64
C GLY A 515 9.85 -8.13 21.46
N VAL A 516 9.86 -6.80 21.50
CA VAL A 516 11.08 -6.02 21.52
C VAL A 516 11.85 -6.44 22.77
N ASP A 517 13.02 -7.07 22.57
CA ASP A 517 13.99 -7.33 23.64
C ASP A 517 14.84 -6.08 23.88
#